data_AF-A0A161M4L9-F1
#
_entry.id   AF-A0A161M4L9-F1
#
_cell.length_a   1.000
_cell.length_b   1.000
_cell.length_c   1.000
_cell.angle_alpha   90.00
_cell.angle_beta   90.00
_cell.angle_gamma   90.00
#
_symmetry.space_group_name_H-M   'P 1'
#
loop_
_entity.id
_entity.type
_entity.pdbx_description
1 polymer ?
#
loop_
_entity_poly.entity_id
_entity_poly.type
_entity_poly.pdbx_seq_one_letter_code
_entity_poly.pdbx_strand_id
1 'polypeptide(L)'
;DGLTPSVFEKIENEFARCEAIKLENIKPLILAARKNLEELWDKVKYSEEQRKEFCPYYSPFFNEDVLELLEIQVDKLTTYYEENSFLFELVEKWNHLWERMIHLEELSKNKNRLFDNRGGQLLKEEKERKAVENNLPKLYAELEKALLQFNEKYGSPFLWNGEQLLTRLQEDWSERESALKKKN
;
A
#
# COMPACT_ATOMS: atom_id res chain seq x y z
N ASP A 1 36.41 39.39 -35.38
CA ASP A 1 35.51 40.34 -34.70
C ASP A 1 34.14 39.72 -34.59
N GLY A 2 33.68 39.20 -33.46
CA GLY A 2 34.07 39.45 -32.08
C GLY A 2 32.75 39.49 -31.33
N LEU A 3 32.44 38.42 -30.60
CA LEU A 3 31.39 38.46 -29.58
C LEU A 3 31.75 39.64 -28.67
N THR A 4 31.09 40.78 -28.85
CA THR A 4 31.32 41.92 -27.99
C THR A 4 30.83 41.54 -26.59
N PRO A 5 31.45 42.03 -25.52
CA PRO A 5 31.01 41.76 -24.15
C PRO A 5 29.49 42.00 -23.95
N SER A 6 28.92 42.98 -24.66
CA SER A 6 27.48 43.28 -24.67
C SER A 6 26.60 42.21 -25.34
N VAL A 7 27.08 41.52 -26.38
CA VAL A 7 26.35 40.41 -27.01
C VAL A 7 26.38 39.18 -26.11
N PHE A 8 27.53 38.92 -25.47
CA PHE A 8 27.66 37.83 -24.50
C PHE A 8 26.72 38.03 -23.30
N GLU A 9 26.71 39.23 -22.72
CA GLU A 9 25.80 39.59 -21.62
C GLU A 9 24.32 39.42 -21.98
N LYS A 10 23.92 39.77 -23.21
CA LYS A 10 22.53 39.54 -23.68
C LYS A 10 22.19 38.07 -23.81
N ILE A 11 23.11 37.24 -24.29
CA ILE A 11 22.91 35.79 -24.39
C ILE A 11 22.82 35.17 -22.99
N GLU A 12 23.68 35.56 -22.05
CA GLU A 12 23.61 35.10 -20.66
C GLU A 12 22.29 35.50 -19.99
N ASN A 13 21.84 36.75 -20.19
CA ASN A 13 20.56 37.22 -19.66
C ASN A 13 19.36 36.47 -20.24
N GLU A 14 19.33 36.23 -21.55
CA GLU A 14 18.25 35.44 -22.18
C GLU A 14 18.31 33.96 -21.76
N PHE A 15 19.50 33.38 -21.60
CA PHE A 15 19.65 32.03 -21.08
C PHE A 15 19.11 31.93 -19.65
N ALA A 16 19.49 32.86 -18.76
CA ALA A 16 18.99 32.92 -17.38
C ALA A 16 17.46 33.09 -17.33
N ARG A 17 16.90 33.94 -18.21
CA ARG A 17 15.44 34.13 -18.31
C ARG A 17 14.73 32.84 -18.75
N CYS A 18 15.26 32.15 -19.77
CA CYS A 18 14.70 30.88 -20.24
C CYS A 18 14.77 29.78 -19.18
N GLU A 19 15.90 29.65 -18.48
CA GLU A 19 16.05 28.71 -17.37
C GLU A 19 15.08 29.01 -16.22
N ALA A 20 14.88 30.29 -15.88
CA ALA A 20 13.92 30.68 -14.85
C ALA A 20 12.48 30.28 -15.20
N ILE A 21 12.06 30.50 -16.45
CA ILE A 21 10.72 30.10 -16.94
C ILE A 21 10.59 28.57 -16.95
N LYS A 22 11.63 27.85 -17.40
CA LYS A 22 11.64 26.38 -17.37
C LYS A 22 11.48 25.86 -15.95
N LEU A 23 12.24 26.42 -15.00
CA LEU A 23 12.17 26.06 -13.58
C LEU A 23 10.79 26.35 -12.97
N GLU A 24 10.20 27.51 -13.30
CA GLU A 24 8.87 27.92 -12.83
C GLU A 24 7.78 26.94 -13.27
N ASN A 25 7.90 26.39 -14.48
CA ASN A 25 6.95 25.42 -15.02
C ASN A 25 7.20 23.98 -14.52
N ILE A 26 8.46 23.55 -14.40
CA ILE A 26 8.79 22.16 -14.09
C ILE A 26 8.68 21.83 -12.60
N LYS A 27 8.99 22.80 -11.74
CA LYS A 27 8.92 22.65 -10.29
C LYS A 27 7.52 22.19 -9.81
N PRO A 28 6.41 22.84 -10.18
CA PRO A 28 5.08 22.39 -9.76
C PRO A 28 4.73 21.00 -10.30
N LEU A 29 5.18 20.62 -11.49
CA LEU A 29 4.95 19.29 -12.05
C LEU A 29 5.66 18.21 -11.22
N ILE A 30 6.93 18.42 -10.87
CA ILE A 30 7.69 17.50 -10.01
C ILE A 30 7.03 17.37 -8.63
N LEU A 31 6.57 18.48 -8.03
CA LEU A 31 5.88 18.44 -6.74
C LEU A 31 4.56 17.68 -6.82
N ALA A 32 3.80 17.86 -7.91
CA ALA A 32 2.56 17.11 -8.14
C ALA A 32 2.84 15.61 -8.35
N ALA A 33 3.86 15.25 -9.12
CA ALA A 33 4.27 13.87 -9.35
C ALA A 33 4.72 13.18 -8.05
N ARG A 34 5.49 13.88 -7.21
CA ARG A 34 5.88 13.38 -5.86
C ARG A 34 4.68 13.11 -4.97
N LYS A 35 3.73 14.04 -4.94
CA LYS A 35 2.50 13.87 -4.15
C LYS A 35 1.68 12.68 -4.66
N ASN A 36 1.51 12.56 -5.97
CA ASN A 36 0.82 11.40 -6.56
C ASN A 36 1.54 10.08 -6.20
N LEU A 37 2.87 10.10 -6.23
CA LEU A 37 3.67 8.94 -5.86
C LEU A 37 3.50 8.56 -4.37
N GLU A 38 3.39 9.53 -3.46
CA GLU A 38 3.07 9.29 -2.04
C GLU A 38 1.72 8.60 -1.87
N GLU A 39 0.68 9.14 -2.54
CA GLU A 39 -0.68 8.56 -2.51
C GLU A 39 -0.68 7.13 -3.07
N LEU A 40 0.08 6.89 -4.14
CA LEU A 40 0.25 5.55 -4.71
C LEU A 40 0.99 4.60 -3.77
N TRP A 41 2.07 5.04 -3.12
CA TRP A 41 2.80 4.24 -2.14
C TRP A 41 1.92 3.82 -0.96
N ASP A 42 1.05 4.72 -0.47
CA ASP A 42 0.06 4.39 0.55
C ASP A 42 -0.94 3.34 0.04
N LYS A 43 -1.39 3.50 -1.21
CA LYS A 43 -2.36 2.61 -1.86
C LYS A 43 -1.80 1.20 -2.11
N VAL A 44 -0.53 1.09 -2.51
CA VAL A 44 0.16 -0.21 -2.68
C VAL A 44 0.81 -0.73 -1.39
N LYS A 45 0.62 -0.03 -0.26
CA LYS A 45 1.11 -0.41 1.07
C LYS A 45 2.63 -0.59 1.15
N TYR A 46 3.37 0.30 0.49
CA TYR A 46 4.83 0.32 0.60
C TYR A 46 5.28 0.84 1.97
N SER A 47 6.25 0.15 2.59
CA SER A 47 6.93 0.62 3.80
C SER A 47 7.80 1.84 3.52
N GLU A 48 8.23 2.54 4.58
CA GLU A 48 9.15 3.66 4.42
C GLU A 48 10.48 3.26 3.77
N GLU A 49 10.98 2.05 4.07
CA GLU A 49 12.20 1.51 3.48
C GLU A 49 12.04 1.36 1.97
N GLN A 50 10.93 0.77 1.52
CA GLN A 50 10.63 0.62 0.08
C GLN A 50 10.52 1.98 -0.62
N ARG A 51 9.96 3.00 0.05
CA ARG A 51 9.88 4.36 -0.49
C ARG A 51 11.27 5.00 -0.64
N LYS A 52 12.14 4.77 0.35
CA LYS A 52 13.53 5.29 0.37
C LYS A 52 14.40 4.72 -0.75
N GLU A 53 14.08 3.53 -1.27
CA GLU A 53 14.80 2.94 -2.41
C GLU A 53 14.65 3.76 -3.70
N PHE A 54 13.57 4.53 -3.85
CA PHE A 54 13.36 5.38 -5.02
C PHE A 54 14.01 6.77 -4.83
N CYS A 55 15.33 6.83 -4.97
CA CYS A 55 16.13 8.05 -4.81
C CYS A 55 15.64 9.30 -5.59
N PRO A 56 15.10 9.21 -6.84
CA PRO A 56 14.68 10.40 -7.60
C PRO A 56 13.63 11.25 -6.88
N TYR A 57 12.79 10.64 -6.02
CA TYR A 57 11.82 11.37 -5.20
C TYR A 57 12.49 12.38 -4.25
N TYR A 58 13.67 12.07 -3.70
CA TYR A 58 14.40 12.94 -2.77
C TYR A 58 15.36 13.92 -3.45
N SER A 59 15.41 13.94 -4.79
CA SER A 59 16.31 14.83 -5.53
C SER A 59 16.02 16.31 -5.21
N PRO A 60 17.04 17.14 -4.91
CA PRO A 60 16.84 18.57 -4.72
C PRO A 60 16.64 19.32 -6.06
N PHE A 61 16.89 18.65 -7.20
CA PHE A 61 16.86 19.26 -8.52
C PHE A 61 15.45 19.24 -9.13
N PHE A 62 15.11 20.33 -9.82
CA PHE A 62 13.88 20.45 -10.59
C PHE A 62 14.23 20.51 -12.08
N ASN A 63 14.48 19.36 -12.69
CA ASN A 63 14.85 19.21 -14.10
C ASN A 63 14.01 18.11 -14.78
N GLU A 64 14.13 18.02 -16.11
CA GLU A 64 13.33 17.09 -16.93
C GLU A 64 13.61 15.63 -16.56
N ASP A 65 14.86 15.27 -16.33
CA ASP A 65 15.25 13.91 -15.95
C ASP A 65 14.54 13.45 -14.65
N VAL A 66 14.48 14.31 -13.63
CA VAL A 66 13.78 13.99 -12.37
C VAL A 66 12.28 13.83 -12.59
N LEU A 67 11.67 14.70 -13.41
CA LEU A 67 10.26 14.61 -13.74
C LEU A 67 9.93 13.32 -14.48
N GLU A 68 10.72 12.98 -15.51
CA GLU A 68 10.54 11.77 -16.31
C GLU A 68 10.65 10.51 -15.44
N LEU A 69 11.65 10.43 -14.56
CA LEU A 69 11.79 9.31 -13.63
C LEU A 69 10.60 9.17 -12.69
N LEU A 70 10.05 10.29 -12.19
CA LEU A 70 8.87 10.28 -11.34
C LEU A 70 7.63 9.79 -12.11
N GLU A 71 7.43 10.27 -13.34
CA GLU A 71 6.30 9.87 -14.19
C GLU A 71 6.35 8.39 -14.56
N ILE A 72 7.53 7.87 -14.93
CA ILE A 72 7.73 6.43 -15.17
C ILE A 72 7.38 5.61 -13.94
N GLN A 73 7.82 6.05 -12.75
CA GLN A 73 7.55 5.34 -11.51
C GLN A 73 6.06 5.37 -11.14
N VAL A 74 5.38 6.50 -11.36
CA VAL A 74 3.93 6.63 -11.18
C VAL A 74 3.18 5.68 -12.10
N ASP A 75 3.54 5.61 -13.38
CA ASP A 75 2.90 4.72 -14.35
C ASP A 75 3.11 3.24 -13.99
N LYS A 76 4.34 2.88 -13.60
CA LYS A 76 4.68 1.54 -13.12
C LYS A 76 3.84 1.12 -11.92
N LEU A 77 3.71 1.99 -10.91
CA LEU A 77 2.92 1.67 -9.71
C LEU A 77 1.42 1.65 -9.97
N THR A 78 0.94 2.52 -10.86
CA THR A 78 -0.46 2.52 -11.30
C THR A 78 -0.79 1.19 -11.96
N THR A 79 0.01 0.79 -12.95
CA THR A 79 -0.14 -0.50 -13.65
C THR A 79 -0.06 -1.67 -12.67
N TYR A 80 0.92 -1.66 -11.77
CA TYR A 80 1.07 -2.70 -10.74
C TYR A 80 -0.17 -2.81 -9.84
N TYR A 81 -0.72 -1.69 -9.39
CA TYR A 81 -1.95 -1.69 -8.58
C TYR A 81 -3.14 -2.22 -9.37
N GLU A 82 -3.31 -1.79 -10.62
CA GLU A 82 -4.45 -2.20 -11.46
C GLU A 82 -4.41 -3.70 -11.75
N GLU A 83 -3.25 -4.23 -12.15
CA GLU A 83 -3.07 -5.67 -12.42
C GLU A 83 -3.30 -6.55 -11.20
N ASN A 84 -3.01 -6.04 -10.00
CA ASN A 84 -3.11 -6.80 -8.75
C ASN A 84 -4.25 -6.31 -7.85
N SER A 85 -5.17 -5.51 -8.38
CA SER A 85 -6.29 -4.90 -7.65
C SER A 85 -7.12 -5.94 -6.88
N PHE A 86 -7.40 -7.08 -7.51
CA PHE A 86 -8.06 -8.22 -6.88
C PHE A 86 -7.34 -8.69 -5.62
N LEU A 87 -6.01 -8.78 -5.65
CA LEU A 87 -5.22 -9.19 -4.49
C LEU A 87 -5.33 -8.16 -3.36
N PHE A 88 -5.20 -6.86 -3.66
CA PHE A 88 -5.39 -5.80 -2.67
C PHE A 88 -6.79 -5.87 -2.02
N GLU A 89 -7.84 -6.03 -2.80
CA GLU A 89 -9.20 -6.19 -2.27
C GLU A 89 -9.36 -7.44 -1.39
N LEU A 90 -8.71 -8.54 -1.77
CA LEU A 90 -8.76 -9.79 -1.03
C LEU A 90 -8.06 -9.66 0.32
N VAL A 91 -6.93 -8.96 0.37
CA VAL A 91 -6.20 -8.64 1.61
C VAL A 91 -7.02 -7.74 2.52
N GLU A 92 -7.67 -6.71 1.99
CA GLU A 92 -8.54 -5.83 2.79
C GLU A 92 -9.74 -6.61 3.37
N LYS A 93 -10.36 -7.49 2.58
CA LYS A 93 -11.41 -8.40 3.07
C LYS A 93 -10.90 -9.30 4.19
N TRP A 94 -9.68 -9.83 4.04
CA TRP A 94 -9.03 -10.65 5.04
C TRP A 94 -8.83 -9.87 6.35
N ASN A 95 -8.19 -8.70 6.28
CA ASN A 95 -7.93 -7.85 7.44
C ASN A 95 -9.23 -7.52 8.19
N HIS A 96 -10.28 -7.12 7.46
CA HIS A 96 -11.58 -6.82 8.06
C HIS A 96 -12.18 -8.03 8.77
N LEU A 97 -12.17 -9.21 8.13
CA LEU A 97 -12.76 -10.41 8.70
C LEU A 97 -11.93 -10.94 9.90
N TRP A 98 -10.61 -10.79 9.84
CA TRP A 98 -9.67 -11.13 10.90
C TRP A 98 -9.83 -10.23 12.13
N GLU A 99 -9.87 -8.91 11.94
CA GLU A 99 -10.18 -7.95 13.01
C GLU A 99 -11.54 -8.25 13.64
N ARG A 100 -12.54 -8.57 12.83
CA ARG A 100 -13.87 -8.93 13.33
C ARG A 100 -13.84 -10.20 14.17
N MET A 101 -13.06 -11.20 13.75
CA MET A 101 -12.83 -12.43 14.51
C MET A 101 -12.23 -12.13 15.89
N ILE A 102 -11.12 -11.37 15.93
CA ILE A 102 -10.45 -10.97 17.18
C ILE A 102 -11.43 -10.25 18.11
N HIS A 103 -12.19 -9.29 17.58
CA HIS A 103 -13.16 -8.54 18.36
C HIS A 103 -14.26 -9.43 18.97
N LEU A 104 -14.79 -10.40 18.19
CA LEU A 104 -15.78 -11.35 18.70
C LEU A 104 -15.20 -12.26 19.79
N GLU A 105 -13.92 -12.64 19.68
CA GLU A 105 -13.23 -13.39 20.73
C GLU A 105 -13.04 -12.55 22.00
N GLU A 106 -12.71 -11.28 21.89
CA GLU A 106 -12.60 -10.37 23.04
C GLU A 106 -13.94 -10.15 23.74
N LEU A 107 -15.00 -9.88 22.98
CA LEU A 107 -16.36 -9.81 23.52
C LEU A 107 -16.73 -11.11 24.25
N SER A 108 -16.32 -12.26 23.72
CA SER A 108 -16.57 -13.57 24.33
C SER A 108 -15.86 -13.78 25.68
N LYS A 109 -14.88 -12.95 26.04
CA LYS A 109 -14.21 -12.99 27.36
C LYS A 109 -14.95 -12.14 28.41
N ASN A 110 -15.73 -11.15 28.00
CA ASN A 110 -16.46 -10.27 28.93
C ASN A 110 -17.69 -10.99 29.53
N LYS A 111 -17.68 -11.22 30.86
CA LYS A 111 -18.77 -11.89 31.58
C LYS A 111 -20.03 -11.03 31.73
N ASN A 112 -19.89 -9.69 31.69
CA ASN A 112 -21.02 -8.77 31.84
C ASN A 112 -21.98 -8.83 30.63
N ARG A 113 -21.53 -9.32 29.48
CA ARG A 113 -22.35 -9.44 28.25
C ARG A 113 -23.62 -10.28 28.44
N LEU A 114 -23.58 -11.25 29.36
CA LEU A 114 -24.72 -12.13 29.62
C LEU A 114 -25.88 -11.36 30.27
N PHE A 115 -25.56 -10.33 31.07
CA PHE A 115 -26.53 -9.50 31.77
C PHE A 115 -27.10 -8.38 30.87
N ASP A 116 -26.35 -7.96 29.86
CA ASP A 116 -26.74 -6.93 28.88
C ASP A 116 -27.46 -7.48 27.63
N ASN A 117 -27.91 -8.74 27.65
CA ASN A 117 -28.59 -9.40 26.52
C ASN A 117 -30.03 -8.89 26.27
N ARG A 118 -30.21 -7.60 26.10
CA ARG A 118 -31.45 -6.98 25.65
C ARG A 118 -31.55 -7.05 24.12
N GLY A 119 -32.71 -7.40 23.59
CA GLY A 119 -32.97 -7.36 22.14
C GLY A 119 -32.26 -8.43 21.29
N GLY A 120 -31.86 -9.57 21.88
CA GLY A 120 -31.29 -10.71 21.16
C GLY A 120 -29.85 -10.50 20.66
N GLN A 121 -29.09 -9.64 21.35
CA GLN A 121 -27.72 -9.31 20.99
C GLN A 121 -26.79 -10.54 20.95
N LEU A 122 -26.89 -11.45 21.94
CA LEU A 122 -26.09 -12.67 21.95
C LEU A 122 -26.38 -13.60 20.76
N LEU A 123 -27.62 -13.64 20.27
CA LEU A 123 -27.97 -14.42 19.08
C LEU A 123 -27.37 -13.82 17.80
N LYS A 124 -27.32 -12.48 17.72
CA LYS A 124 -26.66 -11.79 16.61
C LYS A 124 -25.15 -12.05 16.62
N GLU A 125 -24.53 -11.94 17.79
CA GLU A 125 -23.11 -12.25 17.98
C GLU A 125 -22.78 -13.70 17.59
N GLU A 126 -23.60 -14.67 18.01
CA GLU A 126 -23.39 -16.08 17.68
C GLU A 126 -23.55 -16.35 16.18
N LYS A 127 -24.57 -15.75 15.54
CA LYS A 127 -24.78 -15.84 14.10
C LYS A 127 -23.58 -15.29 13.33
N GLU A 128 -23.04 -14.17 13.81
CA GLU A 128 -21.88 -13.53 13.21
C GLU A 128 -20.60 -14.34 13.41
N ARG A 129 -20.36 -14.87 14.62
CA ARG A 129 -19.23 -15.77 14.89
C ARG A 129 -19.23 -16.96 13.94
N LYS A 130 -20.38 -17.61 13.75
CA LYS A 130 -20.50 -18.73 12.79
C LYS A 130 -20.22 -18.29 11.35
N ALA A 131 -20.65 -17.09 10.95
CA ALA A 131 -20.36 -16.57 9.62
C ALA A 131 -18.85 -16.35 9.44
N VAL A 132 -18.19 -15.74 10.42
CA VAL A 132 -16.74 -15.53 10.43
C VAL A 132 -15.99 -16.87 10.40
N GLU A 133 -16.31 -17.81 11.29
CA GLU A 133 -15.67 -19.13 11.36
C GLU A 133 -15.80 -19.94 10.05
N ASN A 134 -16.92 -19.78 9.33
CA ASN A 134 -17.14 -20.48 8.06
C ASN A 134 -16.46 -19.79 6.86
N ASN A 135 -16.35 -18.46 6.88
CA ASN A 135 -15.82 -17.69 5.75
C ASN A 135 -14.30 -17.51 5.83
N LEU A 136 -13.75 -17.41 7.04
CA LEU A 136 -12.32 -17.15 7.25
C LEU A 136 -11.43 -18.24 6.63
N PRO A 137 -11.69 -19.57 6.76
CA PRO A 137 -10.87 -20.58 6.10
C PRO A 137 -10.94 -20.54 4.57
N LYS A 138 -12.10 -20.16 4.01
CA LYS A 138 -12.28 -20.03 2.56
C LYS A 138 -11.46 -18.86 2.02
N LEU A 139 -11.53 -17.73 2.73
CA LEU A 139 -10.79 -16.53 2.39
C LEU A 139 -9.28 -16.72 2.55
N TYR A 140 -8.84 -17.44 3.61
CA TYR A 140 -7.45 -17.85 3.78
C TYR A 140 -6.94 -18.64 2.58
N ALA A 141 -7.67 -19.71 2.18
CA ALA A 141 -7.25 -20.57 1.07
C ALA A 141 -7.22 -19.82 -0.28
N GLU A 142 -8.18 -18.91 -0.49
CA GLU A 142 -8.20 -18.04 -1.67
C GLU A 142 -7.01 -17.09 -1.70
N LEU A 143 -6.72 -16.45 -0.56
CA LEU A 143 -5.62 -15.50 -0.42
C LEU A 143 -4.25 -16.16 -0.52
N GLU A 144 -4.05 -17.29 0.15
CA GLU A 144 -2.82 -18.09 0.05
C GLU A 144 -2.54 -18.48 -1.40
N LYS A 145 -3.55 -18.98 -2.11
CA LYS A 145 -3.42 -19.32 -3.53
C LYS A 145 -3.06 -18.09 -4.38
N ALA A 146 -3.74 -16.97 -4.17
CA ALA A 146 -3.50 -15.75 -4.93
C ALA A 146 -2.08 -15.19 -4.69
N LEU A 147 -1.59 -15.25 -3.45
CA LEU A 147 -0.23 -14.84 -3.08
C LEU A 147 0.84 -15.75 -3.69
N LEU A 148 0.62 -17.06 -3.72
CA LEU A 148 1.53 -17.99 -4.39
C LEU A 148 1.60 -17.70 -5.90
N GLN A 149 0.46 -17.49 -6.55
CA GLN A 149 0.41 -17.12 -7.97
C GLN A 149 1.09 -15.79 -8.26
N PHE A 150 0.94 -14.81 -7.36
CA PHE A 150 1.65 -13.54 -7.44
C PHE A 150 3.17 -13.76 -7.40
N ASN A 151 3.66 -14.53 -6.42
CA ASN A 151 5.08 -14.79 -6.25
C ASN A 151 5.68 -15.50 -7.48
N GLU A 152 4.93 -16.43 -8.09
CA GLU A 152 5.32 -17.08 -9.34
C GLU A 152 5.36 -16.10 -10.52
N LYS A 153 4.37 -15.21 -10.65
CA LYS A 153 4.28 -14.21 -11.73
C LYS A 153 5.41 -13.19 -11.67
N TYR A 154 5.69 -12.64 -10.49
CA TYR A 154 6.63 -11.52 -10.31
C TYR A 154 8.04 -11.97 -9.87
N GLY A 155 8.21 -13.23 -9.46
CA GLY A 155 9.50 -13.75 -8.96
C GLY A 155 9.92 -13.16 -7.62
N SER A 156 9.03 -12.44 -6.93
CA SER A 156 9.27 -11.77 -5.66
C SER A 156 8.05 -11.88 -4.74
N PRO A 157 8.24 -11.92 -3.41
CA PRO A 157 7.13 -12.00 -2.47
C PRO A 157 6.26 -10.74 -2.53
N PHE A 158 4.95 -10.91 -2.37
CA PHE A 158 4.04 -9.78 -2.12
C PHE A 158 4.29 -9.19 -0.74
N LEU A 159 4.63 -7.90 -0.70
CA LEU A 159 4.91 -7.16 0.53
C LEU A 159 3.72 -6.30 0.92
N TRP A 160 3.39 -6.29 2.21
CA TRP A 160 2.37 -5.43 2.80
C TRP A 160 2.98 -4.70 4.00
N ASN A 161 3.13 -3.38 3.88
CA ASN A 161 3.84 -2.54 4.86
C ASN A 161 5.25 -3.06 5.18
N GLY A 162 5.95 -3.61 4.18
CA GLY A 162 7.32 -4.13 4.31
C GLY A 162 7.43 -5.58 4.77
N GLU A 163 6.32 -6.24 5.13
CA GLU A 163 6.31 -7.63 5.55
C GLU A 163 5.83 -8.56 4.43
N GLN A 164 6.41 -9.76 4.34
CA GLN A 164 5.96 -10.78 3.39
C GLN A 164 4.60 -11.31 3.82
N LEU A 165 3.56 -10.93 3.09
CA LEU A 165 2.19 -11.15 3.54
C LEU A 165 1.84 -12.63 3.64
N LEU A 166 2.36 -13.47 2.74
CA LEU A 166 2.13 -14.91 2.77
C LEU A 166 2.66 -15.55 4.06
N THR A 167 3.89 -15.19 4.45
CA THR A 167 4.52 -15.70 5.68
C THR A 167 3.71 -15.29 6.90
N ARG A 168 3.38 -14.01 7.02
CA ARG A 168 2.54 -13.49 8.11
C ARG A 168 1.18 -14.18 8.17
N LEU A 169 0.53 -14.34 7.03
CA LEU A 169 -0.78 -14.99 6.92
C LEU A 169 -0.73 -16.44 7.44
N GLN A 170 0.31 -17.19 7.08
CA GLN A 170 0.50 -18.57 7.52
C GLN A 170 0.79 -18.68 9.02
N GLU A 171 1.58 -17.75 9.56
CA GLU A 171 1.85 -17.64 11.00
C GLU A 171 0.56 -17.37 11.78
N ASP A 172 -0.18 -16.30 11.43
CA ASP A 172 -1.45 -15.92 12.04
C ASP A 172 -2.45 -17.10 12.01
N TRP A 173 -2.54 -17.80 10.88
CA TRP A 173 -3.42 -18.96 10.73
C TRP A 173 -3.02 -20.14 11.62
N SER A 174 -1.73 -20.47 11.65
CA SER A 174 -1.18 -21.58 12.44
C SER A 174 -1.36 -21.37 13.95
N GLU A 175 -1.15 -20.14 14.42
CA GLU A 175 -1.37 -19.76 15.81
C GLU A 175 -2.84 -19.95 16.22
N ARG A 176 -3.77 -19.52 15.37
CA ARG A 176 -5.20 -19.71 15.57
C ARG A 176 -5.58 -21.19 15.65
N GLU A 177 -5.14 -22.01 14.71
CA GLU A 177 -5.44 -23.44 14.73
C GLU A 177 -4.91 -24.12 16.00
N SER A 178 -3.71 -23.72 16.43
CA SER A 178 -3.11 -24.20 17.67
C SER A 178 -3.91 -23.77 18.91
N ALA A 179 -4.43 -22.54 18.93
CA ALA A 179 -5.27 -22.05 20.00
C ALA A 179 -6.63 -22.79 20.07
N LEU A 180 -7.22 -23.14 18.94
CA LEU A 180 -8.46 -23.92 18.88
C LEU A 180 -8.26 -25.36 19.37
N LYS A 181 -7.13 -26.00 19.02
CA LYS A 181 -6.79 -27.34 19.50
C LYS A 181 -6.57 -27.40 21.02
N LYS A 182 -6.12 -26.31 21.65
CA LYS A 182 -5.96 -26.22 23.12
C LYS A 182 -7.28 -26.00 23.87
N LYS A 183 -8.33 -25.52 23.19
CA LYS A 183 -9.65 -25.25 23.79
C LYS A 183 -10.59 -26.46 23.73
N ASN A 184 -10.33 -27.41 22.82
CA ASN A 184 -11.03 -28.69 22.69
C ASN A 184 -10.36 -29.78 23.51
#